data_AF-A0A7X7I9H8-F1
#
_entry.id   AF-A0A7X7I9H8-F1
#
_cell.length_a   1.000
_cell.length_b   1.000
_cell.length_c   1.000
_cell.angle_alpha   90.00
_cell.angle_beta   90.00
_cell.angle_gamma   90.00
#
_symmetry.space_group_name_H-M   'P 1'
#
loop_
_entity.id
_entity.type
_entity.pdbx_description
1 polymer ?
#
loop_
_entity_poly.entity_id
_entity_poly.type
_entity_poly.pdbx_seq_one_letter_code
_entity_poly.pdbx_strand_id
1 'polypeptide(L)'
;MKFQQVPEYIDGLPNISGSEDLSEVMKSALKKNVFTKNNPVQFDKIRSATAIALHMHQPLIPAGGSDLRTADLISNLQYMMENQGIGDNHNAPVFHWCYKRMGEFIPQLMNEGKEPRVMLEYSGTLFHGLRKMGLNDVFDNLQLITREEPYKRAVEWLGCPWGHAVAPSTPVQDYRLQVKAWLHHFAGIFGTEALERVRGFSPSEMALPNHPDTAYEFVKTLVDCGFTWVLVQE
;
A
#
# COMPACT_ATOMS: atom_id res chain seq x y z
N MET A 1 -0.83 16.82 -18.83
CA MET A 1 -1.86 17.15 -17.83
C MET A 1 -1.16 17.61 -16.57
N LYS A 2 -1.51 18.78 -16.02
CA LYS A 2 -1.11 19.12 -14.65
C LYS A 2 -1.81 18.14 -13.73
N PHE A 3 -1.05 17.32 -13.01
CA PHE A 3 -1.62 16.27 -12.19
C PHE A 3 -2.45 16.88 -11.06
N GLN A 4 -3.72 16.48 -10.98
CA GLN A 4 -4.66 16.96 -9.99
C GLN A 4 -4.26 16.41 -8.62
N GLN A 5 -4.17 17.29 -7.61
CA GLN A 5 -3.94 16.89 -6.24
C GLN A 5 -5.23 16.24 -5.73
N VAL A 6 -5.20 14.93 -5.48
CA VAL A 6 -6.32 14.20 -4.87
C VAL A 6 -6.27 14.47 -3.36
N PRO A 7 -7.31 15.04 -2.74
CA PRO A 7 -7.32 15.20 -1.29
C PRO A 7 -7.36 13.83 -0.61
N GLU A 8 -6.59 13.65 0.47
CA GLU A 8 -6.57 12.39 1.23
C GLU A 8 -7.90 12.14 1.98
N TYR A 9 -8.52 13.20 2.49
CA TYR A 9 -9.80 13.18 3.22
C TYR A 9 -10.76 14.25 2.70
N ILE A 10 -12.05 13.96 2.76
CA ILE A 10 -13.15 14.90 2.50
C ILE A 10 -14.14 14.77 3.66
N ASP A 11 -14.47 15.90 4.30
CA ASP A 11 -15.41 15.96 5.43
C ASP A 11 -15.11 14.95 6.57
N GLY A 12 -13.82 14.73 6.83
CA GLY A 12 -13.35 13.79 7.87
C GLY A 12 -13.37 12.31 7.48
N LEU A 13 -13.78 11.97 6.26
CA LEU A 13 -13.79 10.60 5.74
C LEU A 13 -12.68 10.39 4.69
N PRO A 14 -12.11 9.18 4.60
CA PRO A 14 -11.07 8.90 3.62
C PRO A 14 -11.64 9.03 2.20
N ASN A 15 -10.94 9.78 1.34
CA ASN A 15 -11.37 10.00 -0.04
C ASN A 15 -10.99 8.80 -0.91
N ILE A 16 -11.91 7.82 -1.00
CA ILE A 16 -11.65 6.52 -1.64
C ILE A 16 -12.45 6.29 -2.94
N SER A 17 -13.10 7.32 -3.48
CA SER A 17 -13.92 7.23 -4.69
C SER A 17 -14.07 8.59 -5.40
N GLY A 18 -14.54 8.59 -6.66
CA GLY A 18 -14.83 9.83 -7.40
C GLY A 18 -13.65 10.40 -8.20
N SER A 19 -12.54 9.66 -8.31
CA SER A 19 -11.39 9.97 -9.17
C SER A 19 -11.04 8.75 -10.03
N GLU A 20 -11.99 8.36 -10.89
CA GLU A 20 -11.90 7.17 -11.73
C GLU A 20 -10.78 7.25 -12.78
N ASP A 21 -10.25 8.44 -13.04
CA ASP A 21 -9.12 8.71 -13.93
C ASP A 21 -7.76 8.23 -13.37
N LEU A 22 -7.67 7.89 -12.07
CA LEU A 22 -6.44 7.37 -11.47
C LEU A 22 -5.93 6.08 -12.10
N SER A 23 -6.83 5.22 -12.61
CA SER A 23 -6.43 4.05 -13.38
C SER A 23 -5.77 4.43 -14.71
N GLU A 24 -6.21 5.53 -15.33
CA GLU A 24 -5.62 6.05 -16.57
C GLU A 24 -4.26 6.69 -16.34
N VAL A 25 -4.00 7.23 -15.13
CA VAL A 25 -2.66 7.69 -14.71
C VAL A 25 -1.66 6.52 -14.77
N MET A 26 -2.01 5.38 -14.15
CA MET A 26 -1.15 4.19 -14.17
C MET A 26 -0.94 3.64 -15.58
N LYS A 27 -2.03 3.48 -16.36
CA LYS A 27 -1.95 2.99 -17.75
C LYS A 27 -1.10 3.90 -18.64
N SER A 28 -1.24 5.21 -18.51
CA SER A 28 -0.45 6.18 -19.26
C SER A 28 1.03 6.11 -18.89
N ALA A 29 1.34 5.80 -17.63
CA ALA A 29 2.70 5.64 -17.14
C ALA A 29 3.38 4.34 -17.62
N LEU A 30 2.64 3.34 -18.10
CA LEU A 30 3.24 2.11 -18.67
C LEU A 30 4.10 2.39 -19.91
N LYS A 31 3.82 3.47 -20.64
CA LYS A 31 4.62 3.91 -21.79
C LYS A 31 5.90 4.64 -21.38
N LYS A 32 6.03 5.00 -20.09
CA LYS A 32 7.18 5.72 -19.55
C LYS A 32 8.14 4.72 -18.92
N ASN A 33 9.43 4.97 -19.08
CA ASN A 33 10.45 4.20 -18.37
C ASN A 33 10.69 4.80 -16.98
N VAL A 34 9.87 4.38 -16.01
CA VAL A 34 9.78 5.03 -14.69
C VAL A 34 10.87 4.63 -13.70
N PHE A 35 11.62 3.54 -13.94
CA PHE A 35 12.63 3.01 -13.02
C PHE A 35 14.08 3.07 -13.51
N THR A 36 14.34 3.47 -14.75
CA THR A 36 15.67 3.26 -15.37
C THR A 36 16.58 4.47 -15.42
N LYS A 37 16.08 5.69 -15.21
CA LYS A 37 16.91 6.89 -15.46
C LYS A 37 18.21 6.92 -14.65
N ASN A 38 18.31 6.21 -13.53
CA ASN A 38 19.50 6.15 -12.66
C ASN A 38 19.69 4.78 -11.96
N ASN A 39 19.34 3.67 -12.62
CA ASN A 39 19.50 2.33 -12.01
C ASN A 39 20.89 1.74 -12.33
N PRO A 40 21.76 1.49 -11.32
CA PRO A 40 23.09 0.93 -11.55
C PRO A 40 23.09 -0.56 -11.92
N VAL A 41 21.94 -1.24 -11.83
CA VAL A 41 21.83 -2.67 -12.07
C VAL A 41 21.91 -3.00 -13.57
N GLN A 42 22.89 -3.83 -13.93
CA GLN A 42 23.05 -4.40 -15.29
C GLN A 42 22.22 -5.68 -15.40
N PHE A 43 20.94 -5.54 -15.77
CA PHE A 43 19.98 -6.64 -15.82
C PHE A 43 20.41 -7.81 -16.71
N ASP A 44 21.15 -7.53 -17.80
CA ASP A 44 21.72 -8.52 -18.72
C ASP A 44 22.78 -9.42 -18.09
N LYS A 45 23.31 -9.04 -16.91
CA LYS A 45 24.37 -9.78 -16.20
C LYS A 45 23.88 -10.47 -14.93
N ILE A 46 22.60 -10.37 -14.58
CA ILE A 46 22.04 -11.00 -13.39
C ILE A 46 22.01 -12.52 -13.59
N ARG A 47 22.63 -13.26 -12.66
CA ARG A 47 22.56 -14.73 -12.60
C ARG A 47 21.47 -15.25 -11.67
N SER A 48 21.18 -14.49 -10.62
CA SER A 48 20.17 -14.77 -9.61
C SER A 48 19.73 -13.46 -8.98
N ALA A 49 18.48 -13.37 -8.55
CA ALA A 49 17.94 -12.21 -7.85
C ALA A 49 17.19 -12.66 -6.60
N THR A 50 17.20 -11.80 -5.58
CA THR A 50 16.38 -11.96 -4.38
C THR A 50 15.49 -10.72 -4.28
N ALA A 51 14.21 -10.95 -4.04
CA ALA A 51 13.22 -9.91 -3.86
C ALA A 51 12.67 -9.97 -2.43
N ILE A 52 12.49 -8.81 -1.81
CA ILE A 52 11.88 -8.67 -0.48
C ILE A 52 10.58 -7.90 -0.68
N ALA A 53 9.46 -8.52 -0.33
CA ALA A 53 8.15 -7.86 -0.25
C ALA A 53 7.70 -7.83 1.20
N LEU A 54 7.38 -6.64 1.71
CA LEU A 54 6.87 -6.44 3.07
C LEU A 54 5.37 -6.14 3.01
N HIS A 55 4.58 -7.08 3.52
CA HIS A 55 3.13 -6.98 3.64
C HIS A 55 2.75 -6.35 4.99
N MET A 56 2.15 -5.15 4.96
CA MET A 56 1.78 -4.39 6.16
C MET A 56 0.26 -4.21 6.23
N HIS A 57 -0.36 -4.88 7.20
CA HIS A 57 -1.80 -4.80 7.41
C HIS A 57 -2.16 -4.84 8.89
N GLN A 58 -3.18 -4.05 9.24
CA GLN A 58 -4.01 -4.26 10.42
C GLN A 58 -5.45 -3.82 10.13
N PRO A 59 -6.44 -4.45 10.78
CA PRO A 59 -7.84 -4.11 10.59
C PRO A 59 -8.24 -2.86 11.37
N LEU A 60 -9.39 -2.30 10.96
CA LEU A 60 -10.19 -1.43 11.81
C LEU A 60 -11.14 -2.29 12.65
N ILE A 61 -11.33 -1.94 13.92
CA ILE A 61 -12.19 -2.67 14.86
C ILE A 61 -13.11 -1.68 15.60
N PRO A 62 -14.34 -2.09 15.97
CA PRO A 62 -15.29 -1.24 16.69
C PRO A 62 -14.97 -1.23 18.19
N ALA A 63 -13.81 -0.68 18.54
CA ALA A 63 -13.27 -0.69 19.91
C ALA A 63 -12.98 0.72 20.47
N GLY A 64 -13.38 1.79 19.76
CA GLY A 64 -13.29 3.16 20.26
C GLY A 64 -14.42 3.50 21.22
N GLY A 65 -14.52 2.78 22.33
CA GLY A 65 -15.57 2.93 23.35
C GLY A 65 -15.98 1.62 23.99
N SER A 66 -16.81 1.69 25.05
CA SER A 66 -17.27 0.52 25.80
C SER A 66 -18.59 -0.09 25.30
N ASP A 67 -19.43 0.68 24.60
CA ASP A 67 -20.67 0.19 23.98
C ASP A 67 -20.44 -0.08 22.49
N LEU A 68 -20.52 -1.35 22.09
CA LEU A 68 -20.33 -1.80 20.72
C LEU A 68 -21.27 -1.12 19.72
N ARG A 69 -22.47 -0.68 20.15
CA ARG A 69 -23.45 -0.02 19.27
C ARG A 69 -23.05 1.39 18.86
N THR A 70 -22.18 2.03 19.64
CA THR A 70 -21.75 3.41 19.44
C THR A 70 -20.23 3.54 19.38
N ALA A 71 -19.49 2.43 19.49
CA ALA A 71 -18.04 2.43 19.50
C ALA A 71 -17.51 2.92 18.15
N ASP A 72 -16.57 3.85 18.20
CA ASP A 72 -15.89 4.30 17.02
C ASP A 72 -15.06 3.17 16.42
N LEU A 73 -14.98 3.12 15.08
CA LEU A 73 -14.02 2.28 14.39
C LEU A 73 -12.60 2.86 14.58
N ILE A 74 -11.74 2.13 15.27
CA ILE A 74 -10.32 2.48 15.49
C ILE A 74 -9.42 1.44 14.86
N SER A 75 -8.13 1.73 14.70
CA SER A 75 -7.18 0.71 14.28
C SER A 75 -6.96 -0.30 15.40
N ASN A 76 -6.67 -1.55 15.04
CA ASN A 76 -6.22 -2.53 16.03
C ASN A 76 -4.96 -2.05 16.76
N LEU A 77 -4.04 -1.35 16.08
CA LEU A 77 -2.83 -0.80 16.70
C LEU A 77 -3.14 0.17 17.83
N GLN A 78 -4.15 1.03 17.65
CA GLN A 78 -4.62 1.95 18.68
C GLN A 78 -5.10 1.18 19.91
N TYR A 79 -5.98 0.19 19.70
CA TYR A 79 -6.45 -0.67 20.78
C TYR A 79 -5.29 -1.36 21.51
N MET A 80 -4.32 -1.91 20.78
CA MET A 80 -3.15 -2.54 21.38
C MET A 80 -2.33 -1.53 22.20
N MET A 81 -2.12 -0.32 21.70
CA MET A 81 -1.36 0.74 22.38
C MET A 81 -2.02 1.18 23.69
N GLU A 82 -3.35 1.29 23.69
CA GLU A 82 -4.16 1.66 24.86
C GLU A 82 -4.28 0.50 25.87
N ASN A 83 -4.05 -0.75 25.44
CA ASN A 83 -4.28 -1.96 26.23
C ASN A 83 -3.05 -2.88 26.32
N GLN A 84 -1.84 -2.32 26.45
CA GLN A 84 -0.57 -3.07 26.38
C GLN A 84 -0.42 -4.21 27.41
N GLY A 85 -1.15 -4.15 28.53
CA GLY A 85 -1.15 -5.22 29.54
C GLY A 85 -1.96 -6.47 29.17
N ILE A 86 -2.66 -6.47 28.02
CA ILE A 86 -3.52 -7.57 27.59
C ILE A 86 -2.83 -8.37 26.48
N GLY A 87 -2.56 -9.65 26.73
CA GLY A 87 -1.98 -10.56 25.74
C GLY A 87 -0.74 -9.99 25.05
N ASP A 88 -0.74 -10.04 23.72
CA ASP A 88 0.38 -9.60 22.88
C ASP A 88 0.37 -8.10 22.56
N ASN A 89 -0.50 -7.32 23.20
CA ASN A 89 -0.62 -5.87 22.95
C ASN A 89 0.65 -5.10 23.31
N HIS A 90 1.51 -5.64 24.17
CA HIS A 90 2.84 -5.09 24.48
C HIS A 90 3.73 -4.94 23.23
N ASN A 91 3.41 -5.61 22.12
CA ASN A 91 4.10 -5.45 20.83
C ASN A 91 3.69 -4.19 20.05
N ALA A 92 2.68 -3.42 20.49
CA ALA A 92 2.21 -2.24 19.76
C ALA A 92 3.31 -1.23 19.39
N PRO A 93 4.25 -0.86 20.29
CA PRO A 93 5.35 0.03 19.92
C PRO A 93 6.28 -0.55 18.84
N VAL A 94 6.45 -1.88 18.84
CA VAL A 94 7.25 -2.58 17.82
C VAL A 94 6.54 -2.53 16.47
N PHE A 95 5.22 -2.74 16.43
CA PHE A 95 4.44 -2.60 15.20
C PHE A 95 4.51 -1.17 14.64
N HIS A 96 4.34 -0.14 15.48
CA HIS A 96 4.50 1.25 15.07
C HIS A 96 5.87 1.50 14.42
N TRP A 97 6.96 1.04 15.04
CA TRP A 97 8.29 1.16 14.44
C TRP A 97 8.43 0.35 13.14
N CYS A 98 7.89 -0.87 13.08
CA CYS A 98 7.88 -1.69 11.86
C CYS A 98 7.23 -0.98 10.66
N TYR A 99 6.19 -0.18 10.88
CA TYR A 99 5.50 0.57 9.82
C TYR A 99 6.28 1.79 9.31
N LYS A 100 7.31 2.27 10.02
CA LYS A 100 8.13 3.41 9.56
C LYS A 100 9.58 3.07 9.24
N ARG A 101 10.12 1.97 9.78
CA ARG A 101 11.57 1.65 9.76
C ARG A 101 12.22 1.59 8.38
N MET A 102 11.47 1.33 7.31
CA MET A 102 12.04 1.40 5.96
C MET A 102 12.44 2.83 5.57
N GLY A 103 11.75 3.83 6.11
CA GLY A 103 12.13 5.25 6.02
C GLY A 103 13.42 5.59 6.74
N GLU A 104 13.86 4.76 7.69
CA GLU A 104 15.12 4.91 8.41
C GLU A 104 16.24 4.10 7.73
N PHE A 105 15.97 2.83 7.42
CA PHE A 105 16.97 1.90 6.88
C PHE A 105 17.41 2.25 5.45
N ILE A 106 16.49 2.66 4.58
CA ILE A 106 16.83 2.95 3.19
C ILE A 106 17.81 4.14 3.10
N PRO A 107 17.52 5.31 3.70
CA PRO A 107 18.48 6.41 3.71
C PRO A 107 19.83 6.03 4.33
N GLN A 108 19.82 5.31 5.47
CA GLN A 108 21.05 4.85 6.11
C GLN A 108 21.90 3.98 5.16
N LEU A 109 21.31 2.92 4.60
CA LEU A 109 22.01 1.99 3.73
C LEU A 109 22.55 2.68 2.46
N MET A 110 21.79 3.63 1.89
CA MET A 110 22.26 4.39 0.73
C MET A 110 23.41 5.34 1.09
N ASN A 111 23.38 5.98 2.27
CA ASN A 111 24.49 6.79 2.77
C ASN A 111 25.76 5.95 3.03
N GLU A 112 25.60 4.67 3.36
CA GLU A 112 26.69 3.70 3.49
C GLU A 112 27.17 3.12 2.13
N GLY A 113 26.65 3.65 1.01
CA GLY A 113 27.03 3.23 -0.35
C GLY A 113 26.41 1.90 -0.79
N LYS A 114 25.31 1.47 -0.17
CA LYS A 114 24.55 0.27 -0.56
C LYS A 114 23.44 0.62 -1.56
N GLU A 115 22.89 -0.41 -2.21
CA GLU A 115 21.77 -0.32 -3.15
C GLU A 115 20.59 -1.18 -2.70
N PRO A 116 19.90 -0.83 -1.58
CA PRO A 116 18.75 -1.59 -1.11
C PRO A 116 17.61 -1.56 -2.14
N ARG A 117 16.84 -2.64 -2.19
CA ARG A 117 15.61 -2.78 -2.99
C ARG A 117 14.57 -3.51 -2.14
N VAL A 118 13.38 -2.93 -2.04
CA VAL A 118 12.26 -3.52 -1.29
C VAL A 118 10.94 -3.19 -1.98
N MET A 119 10.03 -4.16 -1.97
CA MET A 119 8.63 -3.94 -2.30
C MET A 119 7.84 -3.69 -1.03
N LEU A 120 7.01 -2.64 -1.02
CA LEU A 120 6.16 -2.27 0.10
C LEU A 120 4.70 -2.38 -0.27
N GLU A 121 3.93 -3.04 0.57
CA GLU A 121 2.48 -3.13 0.47
C GLU A 121 1.87 -2.73 1.81
N TYR A 122 0.98 -1.73 1.77
CA TYR A 122 0.26 -1.24 2.94
C TYR A 122 -1.23 -1.17 2.60
N SER A 123 -2.05 -1.87 3.38
CA SER A 123 -3.51 -1.80 3.24
C SER A 123 -4.05 -0.40 3.54
N GLY A 124 -5.16 -0.05 2.91
CA GLY A 124 -5.85 1.22 3.13
C GLY A 124 -6.39 1.38 4.55
N THR A 125 -6.85 0.31 5.19
CA THR A 125 -7.27 0.32 6.59
C THR A 125 -6.12 0.62 7.54
N LEU A 126 -4.92 0.09 7.27
CA LEU A 126 -3.73 0.43 8.05
C LEU A 126 -3.42 1.91 7.92
N PHE A 127 -3.35 2.45 6.70
CA PHE A 127 -3.10 3.88 6.51
C PHE A 127 -4.14 4.76 7.21
N HIS A 128 -5.43 4.44 7.04
CA HIS A 128 -6.50 5.18 7.71
C HIS A 128 -6.36 5.13 9.23
N GLY A 129 -6.05 3.95 9.77
CA GLY A 129 -5.81 3.73 11.19
C GLY A 129 -4.65 4.55 11.73
N LEU A 130 -3.50 4.55 11.05
CA LEU A 130 -2.32 5.33 11.43
C LEU A 130 -2.60 6.83 11.41
N ARG A 131 -3.39 7.32 10.44
CA ARG A 131 -3.85 8.72 10.40
C ARG A 131 -4.72 9.08 11.58
N LYS A 132 -5.72 8.24 11.89
CA LYS A 132 -6.62 8.47 13.03
C LYS A 132 -5.87 8.50 14.37
N MET A 133 -4.81 7.71 14.49
CA MET A 133 -3.91 7.74 15.65
C MET A 133 -2.99 8.96 15.71
N GLY A 134 -2.89 9.76 14.65
CA GLY A 134 -1.98 10.90 14.58
C GLY A 134 -0.50 10.51 14.42
N LEU A 135 -0.19 9.30 13.92
CA LEU A 135 1.18 8.80 13.73
C LEU A 135 1.84 9.40 12.47
N ASN A 136 1.97 10.72 12.45
CA ASN A 136 2.52 11.48 11.32
C ASN A 136 3.98 11.11 11.02
N ASP A 137 4.73 10.69 12.03
CA ASP A 137 6.12 10.24 11.88
C ASP A 137 6.27 9.06 10.91
N VAL A 138 5.26 8.17 10.86
CA VAL A 138 5.22 7.08 9.86
C VAL A 138 5.09 7.65 8.46
N PHE A 139 4.17 8.59 8.26
CA PHE A 139 3.92 9.17 6.95
C PHE A 139 5.07 10.03 6.46
N ASP A 140 5.72 10.81 7.33
CA ASP A 140 6.89 11.61 6.98
C ASP A 140 8.02 10.70 6.44
N ASN A 141 8.27 9.58 7.12
CA ASN A 141 9.26 8.57 6.71
C ASN A 141 8.89 7.87 5.39
N LEU A 142 7.63 7.47 5.23
CA LEU A 142 7.19 6.81 3.99
C LEU A 142 7.16 7.78 2.81
N GLN A 143 6.77 9.04 3.02
CA GLN A 143 6.80 10.08 2.00
C GLN A 143 8.23 10.36 1.54
N LEU A 144 9.20 10.44 2.48
CA LEU A 144 10.61 10.61 2.17
C LEU A 144 11.10 9.56 1.16
N ILE A 145 10.96 8.27 1.48
CA ILE A 145 11.46 7.18 0.60
C ILE A 145 10.65 7.03 -0.69
N THR A 146 9.43 7.56 -0.72
CA THR A 146 8.55 7.46 -1.89
C THR A 146 8.74 8.60 -2.87
N ARG A 147 8.98 9.82 -2.38
CA ARG A 147 8.96 11.06 -3.17
C ARG A 147 10.34 11.61 -3.50
N GLU A 148 11.34 11.39 -2.66
CA GLU A 148 12.66 11.96 -2.92
C GLU A 148 13.44 11.12 -3.95
N GLU A 149 13.97 11.79 -4.98
CA GLU A 149 14.72 11.19 -6.08
C GLU A 149 15.78 10.15 -5.69
N PRO A 150 16.65 10.36 -4.67
CA PRO A 150 17.64 9.35 -4.32
C PRO A 150 17.02 8.02 -3.89
N TYR A 151 15.82 8.03 -3.29
CA TYR A 151 15.21 6.85 -2.68
C TYR A 151 14.18 6.16 -3.59
N LYS A 152 13.65 6.86 -4.61
CA LYS A 152 12.65 6.29 -5.55
C LYS A 152 13.07 4.95 -6.16
N ARG A 153 14.37 4.75 -6.39
CA ARG A 153 14.89 3.48 -6.96
C ARG A 153 14.95 2.33 -5.97
N ALA A 154 14.89 2.60 -4.67
CA ALA A 154 14.99 1.61 -3.61
C ALA A 154 13.63 0.97 -3.26
N VAL A 155 12.53 1.63 -3.61
CA VAL A 155 11.17 1.23 -3.22
C VAL A 155 10.30 1.00 -4.45
N GLU A 156 9.72 -0.20 -4.53
CA GLU A 156 8.57 -0.46 -5.39
C GLU A 156 7.31 -0.61 -4.53
N TRP A 157 6.28 0.19 -4.80
CA TRP A 157 5.00 0.05 -4.11
C TRP A 157 4.12 -0.96 -4.83
N LEU A 158 3.48 -1.85 -4.07
CA LEU A 158 2.50 -2.80 -4.57
C LEU A 158 1.10 -2.33 -4.24
N GLY A 159 0.18 -2.44 -5.20
CA GLY A 159 -1.24 -2.30 -4.91
C GLY A 159 -1.75 -3.47 -4.08
N CYS A 160 -2.82 -3.23 -3.32
CA CYS A 160 -3.56 -4.25 -2.60
C CYS A 160 -5.03 -3.81 -2.46
N PRO A 161 -5.95 -4.69 -2.03
CA PRO A 161 -7.30 -4.28 -1.68
C PRO A 161 -7.29 -3.34 -0.47
N TRP A 162 -8.02 -2.21 -0.53
CA TRP A 162 -8.02 -1.20 0.52
C TRP A 162 -8.30 -1.76 1.93
N GLY A 163 -9.33 -2.60 2.05
CA GLY A 163 -9.74 -3.25 3.29
C GLY A 163 -9.15 -4.64 3.50
N HIS A 164 -8.12 -5.02 2.74
CA HIS A 164 -7.56 -6.38 2.75
C HIS A 164 -8.61 -7.46 2.38
N ALA A 165 -9.49 -7.14 1.44
CA ALA A 165 -10.50 -8.07 0.94
C ALA A 165 -9.88 -9.27 0.20
N VAL A 166 -10.32 -10.48 0.53
CA VAL A 166 -9.83 -11.74 -0.06
C VAL A 166 -10.59 -12.04 -1.35
N ALA A 167 -9.88 -12.12 -2.48
CA ALA A 167 -10.50 -12.18 -3.81
C ALA A 167 -11.48 -13.36 -4.03
N PRO A 168 -11.18 -14.59 -3.57
CA PRO A 168 -12.11 -15.72 -3.71
C PRO A 168 -13.46 -15.57 -2.99
N SER A 169 -13.50 -14.81 -1.90
CA SER A 169 -14.67 -14.71 -1.01
C SER A 169 -15.38 -13.37 -1.08
N THR A 170 -14.89 -12.43 -1.91
CA THR A 170 -15.47 -11.11 -2.09
C THR A 170 -16.23 -11.07 -3.42
N PRO A 171 -17.48 -10.54 -3.45
CA PRO A 171 -18.18 -10.31 -4.72
C PRO A 171 -17.32 -9.51 -5.70
N VAL A 172 -17.33 -9.88 -6.99
CA VAL A 172 -16.40 -9.32 -7.99
C VAL A 172 -16.52 -7.80 -8.14
N GLN A 173 -17.74 -7.27 -7.99
CA GLN A 173 -18.01 -5.83 -8.02
C GLN A 173 -17.37 -5.11 -6.82
N ASP A 174 -17.50 -5.69 -5.63
CA ASP A 174 -16.97 -5.12 -4.40
C ASP A 174 -15.44 -5.19 -4.37
N TYR A 175 -14.87 -6.29 -4.85
CA TYR A 175 -13.42 -6.44 -4.98
C TYR A 175 -12.81 -5.35 -5.87
N ARG A 176 -13.46 -5.04 -7.00
CA ARG A 176 -13.06 -3.94 -7.88
C ARG A 176 -13.07 -2.59 -7.16
N LEU A 177 -14.07 -2.34 -6.32
CA LEU A 177 -14.12 -1.13 -5.51
C LEU A 177 -12.98 -1.07 -4.48
N GLN A 178 -12.62 -2.20 -3.87
CA GLN A 178 -11.48 -2.27 -2.94
C GLN A 178 -10.14 -1.94 -3.60
N VAL A 179 -9.91 -2.43 -4.83
CA VAL A 179 -8.71 -2.10 -5.61
C VAL A 179 -8.68 -0.61 -5.96
N LYS A 180 -9.80 -0.06 -6.44
CA LYS A 180 -9.89 1.37 -6.78
C LYS A 180 -9.72 2.25 -5.55
N ALA A 181 -10.34 1.91 -4.43
CA ALA A 181 -10.23 2.64 -3.17
C ALA A 181 -8.77 2.79 -2.72
N TRP A 182 -7.96 1.75 -2.92
CA TRP A 182 -6.53 1.81 -2.63
C TRP A 182 -5.79 2.82 -3.51
N LEU A 183 -6.08 2.86 -4.83
CA LEU A 183 -5.48 3.84 -5.75
C LEU A 183 -5.74 5.29 -5.29
N HIS A 184 -6.99 5.58 -4.90
CA HIS A 184 -7.40 6.91 -4.43
C HIS A 184 -6.64 7.29 -3.16
N HIS A 185 -6.64 6.40 -2.17
CA HIS A 185 -6.01 6.67 -0.89
C HIS A 185 -4.48 6.81 -1.05
N PHE A 186 -3.84 5.94 -1.84
CA PHE A 186 -2.42 6.02 -2.15
C PHE A 186 -2.06 7.32 -2.86
N ALA A 187 -2.83 7.73 -3.86
CA ALA A 187 -2.63 9.00 -4.56
C ALA A 187 -2.83 10.21 -3.64
N GLY A 188 -3.78 10.14 -2.70
CA GLY A 188 -3.98 11.18 -1.69
C GLY A 188 -2.78 11.36 -0.77
N ILE A 189 -2.17 10.26 -0.33
CA ILE A 189 -1.02 10.29 0.59
C ILE A 189 0.30 10.65 -0.14
N PHE A 190 0.59 9.97 -1.25
CA PHE A 190 1.91 10.02 -1.90
C PHE A 190 1.92 10.82 -3.21
N GLY A 191 0.75 11.15 -3.75
CA GLY A 191 0.60 11.85 -5.03
C GLY A 191 0.55 10.90 -6.23
N THR A 192 -0.02 11.39 -7.32
CA THR A 192 -0.18 10.66 -8.58
C THR A 192 1.16 10.29 -9.23
N GLU A 193 2.21 11.10 -9.05
CA GLU A 193 3.55 10.75 -9.55
C GLU A 193 4.10 9.48 -8.91
N ALA A 194 3.83 9.27 -7.61
CA ALA A 194 4.15 8.00 -6.95
C ALA A 194 3.28 6.87 -7.48
N LEU A 195 1.99 7.13 -7.71
CA LEU A 195 1.08 6.13 -8.28
C LEU A 195 1.51 5.70 -9.69
N GLU A 196 2.06 6.62 -10.50
CA GLU A 196 2.62 6.31 -11.82
C GLU A 196 3.75 5.28 -11.78
N ARG A 197 4.33 4.96 -10.62
CA ARG A 197 5.37 3.93 -10.45
C ARG A 197 4.85 2.59 -9.97
N VAL A 198 3.61 2.49 -9.49
CA VAL A 198 3.02 1.22 -9.03
C VAL A 198 2.80 0.30 -10.24
N ARG A 199 3.27 -0.95 -10.16
CA ARG A 199 3.16 -1.94 -11.25
C ARG A 199 2.64 -3.28 -10.77
N GLY A 200 3.10 -3.72 -9.60
CA GLY A 200 2.68 -4.96 -8.99
C GLY A 200 1.43 -4.84 -8.15
N PHE A 201 0.75 -5.97 -7.99
CA PHE A 201 -0.36 -6.14 -7.07
C PHE A 201 -0.09 -7.32 -6.14
N SER A 202 -0.41 -7.17 -4.87
CA SER A 202 -0.31 -8.19 -3.84
C SER A 202 -1.73 -8.55 -3.37
N PRO A 203 -2.25 -9.74 -3.72
CA PRO A 203 -3.55 -10.19 -3.25
C PRO A 203 -3.52 -10.45 -1.75
N SER A 204 -4.59 -10.10 -1.04
CA SER A 204 -4.77 -10.49 0.36
C SER A 204 -4.63 -12.01 0.52
N GLU A 205 -3.78 -12.42 1.47
CA GLU A 205 -3.45 -13.81 1.76
C GLU A 205 -2.87 -14.59 0.56
N MET A 206 -2.39 -13.89 -0.48
CA MET A 206 -2.00 -14.49 -1.77
C MET A 206 -3.10 -15.36 -2.39
N ALA A 207 -4.36 -15.15 -1.97
CA ALA A 207 -5.48 -16.01 -2.32
C ALA A 207 -6.00 -15.65 -3.72
N LEU A 208 -6.01 -16.64 -4.61
CA LEU A 208 -6.50 -16.50 -5.98
C LEU A 208 -7.84 -17.22 -6.17
N PRO A 209 -8.79 -16.63 -6.92
CA PRO A 209 -10.04 -17.32 -7.22
C PRO A 209 -9.80 -18.59 -8.04
N ASN A 210 -10.45 -19.69 -7.66
CA ASN A 210 -10.40 -20.96 -8.38
C ASN A 210 -11.48 -21.09 -9.46
N HIS A 211 -12.62 -20.40 -9.30
CA HIS A 211 -13.68 -20.38 -10.29
C HIS A 211 -13.26 -19.53 -11.51
N PRO A 212 -13.33 -20.04 -12.75
CA PRO A 212 -12.82 -19.35 -13.93
C PRO A 212 -13.38 -17.94 -14.13
N ASP A 213 -14.68 -17.73 -13.95
CA ASP A 213 -15.31 -16.42 -14.13
C ASP A 213 -14.82 -15.41 -13.08
N THR A 214 -14.64 -15.86 -11.84
CA THR A 214 -14.12 -15.00 -10.75
C THR A 214 -12.64 -14.69 -10.97
N ALA A 215 -11.85 -15.66 -11.44
CA ALA A 215 -10.45 -15.46 -11.80
C ALA A 215 -10.31 -14.47 -12.98
N TYR A 216 -11.19 -14.58 -13.98
CA TYR A 216 -11.25 -13.62 -15.08
C TYR A 216 -11.54 -12.20 -14.58
N GLU A 217 -12.58 -12.02 -13.76
CA GLU A 217 -12.94 -10.70 -13.22
C GLU A 217 -11.86 -10.11 -12.29
N PHE A 218 -11.14 -10.96 -11.55
CA PHE A 218 -9.97 -10.58 -10.76
C PHE A 218 -8.86 -10.03 -11.67
N VAL A 219 -8.40 -10.80 -12.67
CA VAL A 219 -7.35 -10.38 -13.60
C VAL A 219 -7.78 -9.14 -14.37
N LYS A 220 -9.02 -9.10 -14.87
CA LYS A 220 -9.60 -7.96 -15.58
C LYS A 220 -9.55 -6.71 -14.71
N THR A 221 -9.93 -6.81 -13.43
CA THR A 221 -9.86 -5.69 -12.49
C THR A 221 -8.45 -5.14 -12.34
N LEU A 222 -7.44 -6.02 -12.23
CA LEU A 222 -6.05 -5.59 -12.11
C LEU A 222 -5.55 -4.89 -13.37
N VAL A 223 -5.82 -5.47 -14.55
CA VAL A 223 -5.47 -4.88 -15.85
C VAL A 223 -6.18 -3.54 -16.06
N ASP A 224 -7.48 -3.46 -15.75
CA ASP A 224 -8.27 -2.23 -15.86
C ASP A 224 -7.77 -1.13 -14.92
N CYS A 225 -7.12 -1.48 -13.81
CA CYS A 225 -6.49 -0.55 -12.88
C CYS A 225 -5.03 -0.19 -13.25
N GLY A 226 -4.46 -0.83 -14.27
CA GLY A 226 -3.11 -0.55 -14.77
C GLY A 226 -1.99 -1.36 -14.11
N PHE A 227 -2.31 -2.38 -13.31
CA PHE A 227 -1.31 -3.33 -12.80
C PHE A 227 -0.82 -4.25 -13.92
N THR A 228 0.46 -4.62 -13.87
CA THR A 228 1.13 -5.40 -14.93
C THR A 228 1.59 -6.77 -14.47
N TRP A 229 1.69 -6.98 -13.16
CA TRP A 229 2.10 -8.25 -12.58
C TRP A 229 1.46 -8.42 -11.19
N VAL A 230 1.35 -9.65 -10.72
CA VAL A 230 0.72 -9.99 -9.44
C VAL A 230 1.58 -11.00 -8.68
N LEU A 231 1.69 -10.85 -7.35
CA LEU A 231 2.30 -11.87 -6.49
C LEU A 231 1.35 -13.05 -6.35
N VAL A 232 1.90 -14.26 -6.49
CA VAL A 232 1.17 -15.52 -6.34
C VAL A 232 1.97 -16.46 -5.45
N GLN A 233 1.28 -17.32 -4.71
CA GLN A 233 1.90 -18.40 -3.98
C GLN A 233 2.14 -19.60 -4.91
N GLU A 234 3.27 -20.30 -4.72
CA GLU A 234 3.61 -21.56 -5.41
C GLU A 234 2.75 -22.73 -4.92
#